data_AF-A0A813GRD0-F1
#
_entry.id   AF-A0A813GRD0-F1
#
_cell.length_a   1.000
_cell.length_b   1.000
_cell.length_c   1.000
_cell.angle_alpha   90.00
_cell.angle_beta   90.00
_cell.angle_gamma   90.00
#
_symmetry.space_group_name_H-M   'P 1'
#
loop_
_entity.id
_entity.type
_entity.pdbx_description
1 polymer ?
#
loop_
_entity_poly.entity_id
_entity_poly.type
_entity_poly.pdbx_seq_one_letter_code
_entity_poly.pdbx_strand_id
1 'polypeptide(L)'
;MAAGGAVPAGPAGVPAGAGALQPFVGHPALLAQWRVAASEAGLEVGEVVAPGLVPAGTGSKRIAMVNGCETFIELVSDDGLKAWIEKRLPLDVRIQRIKTRHGARCRERREGCEELREETFTDYPLTGPRTSSWCMKYLNRQPGGAADRHALWRQGSKVSPSDWGVAEHETLLEAVKLAMSYDQLELANLACFEILFRRLQTIEYCYQDRSRELSNSQHQRFGPKLALEEQPAFMGVTRNEMVMIDPQLLAHIKSHVKEDAELSKNLRLAREERAAALKHKGKADKDLKE
;
A
#
# COMPACT_ATOMS: atom_id res chain seq x y z
N MET A 1 49.84 -37.94 48.20
CA MET A 1 49.95 -36.63 48.89
C MET A 1 49.04 -35.67 48.15
N ALA A 2 47.86 -35.43 48.69
CA ALA A 2 46.81 -34.61 48.08
C ALA A 2 46.90 -33.19 48.66
N ALA A 3 46.98 -32.19 47.79
CA ALA A 3 46.87 -30.78 48.12
C ALA A 3 45.53 -30.26 47.60
N GLY A 4 44.82 -29.50 48.45
CA GLY A 4 43.50 -28.96 48.20
C GLY A 4 43.49 -27.81 47.20
N GLY A 5 42.34 -27.66 46.53
CA GLY A 5 42.04 -26.56 45.63
C GLY A 5 40.71 -25.91 46.02
N ALA A 6 40.75 -24.60 46.22
CA ALA A 6 39.64 -23.74 46.61
C ALA A 6 38.67 -23.44 45.46
N VAL A 7 37.44 -23.09 45.84
CA VAL A 7 36.30 -22.71 44.98
C VAL A 7 36.27 -21.18 44.79
N PRO A 8 35.80 -20.66 43.65
CA PRO A 8 35.18 -19.34 43.60
C PRO A 8 33.69 -19.37 43.26
N ALA A 9 33.00 -18.42 43.89
CA ALA A 9 31.57 -18.24 44.00
C ALA A 9 30.88 -17.79 42.70
N GLY A 10 29.59 -18.13 42.60
CA GLY A 10 28.70 -17.76 41.48
C GLY A 10 28.28 -16.28 41.44
N PRO A 11 27.66 -15.85 40.33
CA PRO A 11 27.36 -14.45 40.08
C PRO A 11 26.19 -13.91 40.93
N ALA A 12 26.35 -12.67 41.37
CA ALA A 12 25.39 -11.90 42.14
C ALA A 12 24.11 -11.58 41.34
N GLY A 13 22.96 -11.71 41.99
CA GLY A 13 21.65 -11.39 41.44
C GLY A 13 21.46 -9.90 41.16
N VAL A 14 20.80 -9.59 40.05
CA VAL A 14 20.34 -8.25 39.67
C VAL A 14 19.03 -7.95 40.42
N PRO A 15 18.89 -6.83 41.13
CA PRO A 15 17.60 -6.46 41.71
C PRO A 15 16.70 -5.82 40.64
N ALA A 16 15.50 -6.41 40.46
CA ALA A 16 14.41 -5.81 39.71
C ALA A 16 13.74 -4.72 40.57
N GLY A 17 14.12 -3.46 40.32
CA GLY A 17 13.46 -2.29 40.91
C GLY A 17 12.69 -1.53 39.84
N ALA A 18 11.37 -1.73 39.79
CA ALA A 18 10.44 -0.83 39.11
C ALA A 18 10.37 0.49 39.90
N GLY A 19 11.28 1.41 39.58
CA GLY A 19 11.28 2.76 40.16
C GLY A 19 10.22 3.63 39.50
N ALA A 20 9.25 4.09 40.29
CA ALA A 20 8.33 5.13 39.88
C ALA A 20 9.10 6.40 39.46
N LEU A 21 8.71 6.97 38.31
CA LEU A 21 9.26 8.21 37.76
C LEU A 21 9.07 9.35 38.77
N GLN A 22 10.16 9.86 39.33
CA GLN A 22 10.11 11.14 40.03
C GLN A 22 10.19 12.30 39.02
N PRO A 23 9.36 13.34 39.15
CA PRO A 23 9.46 14.53 38.32
C PRO A 23 10.74 15.29 38.65
N PHE A 24 11.56 15.52 37.63
CA PHE A 24 12.83 16.23 37.73
C PHE A 24 12.61 17.74 37.93
N VAL A 25 13.28 18.32 38.93
CA VAL A 25 13.34 19.78 39.16
C VAL A 25 14.53 20.34 38.38
N GLY A 26 14.24 21.07 37.29
CA GLY A 26 15.23 21.50 36.30
C GLY A 26 16.21 22.57 36.78
N HIS A 27 17.49 22.40 36.40
CA HIS A 27 18.47 23.49 36.40
C HIS A 27 18.22 24.36 35.14
N PRO A 28 18.16 25.70 35.24
CA PRO A 28 17.57 26.58 34.21
C PRO A 28 18.50 26.90 33.02
N ALA A 29 19.47 26.06 32.69
CA ALA A 29 20.36 26.27 31.55
C ALA A 29 20.02 25.28 30.43
N LEU A 30 19.28 25.75 29.42
CA LEU A 30 19.08 25.10 28.10
C LEU A 30 18.92 23.58 28.18
N LEU A 31 17.74 23.12 28.63
CA LEU A 31 17.45 21.72 28.95
C LEU A 31 17.55 20.83 27.71
N ALA A 32 18.74 20.38 27.36
CA ALA A 32 18.88 19.31 26.39
C ALA A 32 18.23 18.03 26.95
N GLN A 33 17.35 17.43 26.15
CA GLN A 33 16.60 16.23 26.52
C GLN A 33 17.04 15.06 25.65
N TRP A 34 17.09 13.86 26.23
CA TRP A 34 17.33 12.65 25.43
C TRP A 34 16.07 12.35 24.63
N ARG A 35 16.25 12.20 23.32
CA ARG A 35 15.18 12.01 22.35
C ARG A 35 15.43 10.75 21.54
N VAL A 36 14.37 10.02 21.22
CA VAL A 36 14.42 8.83 20.35
C VAL A 36 14.88 9.26 18.96
N ALA A 37 16.00 8.72 18.50
CA ALA A 37 16.66 9.14 17.27
C ALA A 37 16.33 8.24 16.05
N ALA A 38 15.67 7.11 16.27
CA ALA A 38 15.12 6.23 15.25
C ALA A 38 13.84 5.57 15.77
N SER A 39 12.78 5.49 14.96
CA SER A 39 11.53 4.85 15.37
C SER A 39 11.71 3.34 15.48
N GLU A 40 11.68 2.82 16.70
CA GLU A 40 11.76 1.39 17.03
C GLU A 40 10.85 1.09 18.22
N ALA A 41 10.33 -0.14 18.30
CA ALA A 41 9.56 -0.63 19.46
C ALA A 41 8.35 0.25 19.88
N GLY A 42 7.69 0.91 18.93
CA GLY A 42 6.52 1.75 19.20
C GLY A 42 6.83 3.16 19.70
N LEU A 43 8.10 3.56 19.69
CA LEU A 43 8.54 4.92 20.02
C LEU A 43 8.73 5.74 18.73
N GLU A 44 8.35 7.02 18.78
CA GLU A 44 8.49 7.92 17.63
C GLU A 44 9.76 8.77 17.73
N VAL A 45 10.34 9.12 16.58
CA VAL A 45 11.49 10.05 16.52
C VAL A 45 11.10 11.37 17.20
N GLY A 46 11.92 11.80 18.15
CA GLY A 46 11.68 13.03 18.92
C GLY A 46 10.92 12.82 20.22
N GLU A 47 10.48 11.61 20.55
CA GLU A 47 9.91 11.31 21.88
C GLU A 47 10.97 11.46 22.98
N VAL A 48 10.60 12.05 24.12
CA VAL A 48 11.50 12.25 25.27
C VAL A 48 11.70 10.93 26.01
N VAL A 49 12.94 10.59 26.32
CA VAL A 49 13.29 9.42 27.12
C VAL A 49 14.21 9.81 28.27
N ALA A 50 14.15 9.06 29.37
CA ALA A 50 14.97 9.28 30.57
C ALA A 50 15.95 8.11 30.82
N PRO A 51 17.00 7.95 29.99
CA PRO A 51 17.94 6.83 30.00
C PRO A 51 18.93 6.78 31.19
N GLY A 52 18.57 7.33 32.35
CA GLY A 52 19.44 7.43 33.54
C GLY A 52 20.52 8.52 33.43
N LEU A 53 21.02 8.94 34.60
CA LEU A 53 21.95 10.06 34.80
C LEU A 53 23.36 9.72 34.28
N VAL A 54 23.70 10.21 33.09
CA VAL A 54 25.09 10.32 32.62
C VAL A 54 25.27 11.76 32.13
N PRO A 55 26.27 12.51 32.65
CA PRO A 55 26.61 13.82 32.12
C PRO A 55 26.98 13.70 30.64
N ALA A 56 26.27 14.41 29.78
CA ALA A 56 26.48 14.39 28.34
C ALA A 56 26.24 15.78 27.76
N GLY A 57 27.02 16.16 26.75
CA GLY A 57 26.80 17.39 25.97
C GLY A 57 25.72 17.20 24.91
N THR A 58 25.09 18.28 24.47
CA THR A 58 24.17 18.25 23.30
C THR A 58 24.83 17.56 22.09
N GLY A 59 24.09 16.72 21.39
CA GLY A 59 24.56 15.88 20.28
C GLY A 59 25.14 14.52 20.70
N SER A 60 25.23 14.24 22.01
CA SER A 60 25.65 12.93 22.52
C SER A 60 24.66 11.84 22.10
N LYS A 61 25.16 10.70 21.64
CA LYS A 61 24.34 9.57 21.15
C LYS A 61 24.64 8.31 21.95
N ARG A 62 23.62 7.48 22.18
CA ARG A 62 23.81 6.15 22.77
C ARG A 62 22.66 5.20 22.44
N ILE A 63 22.86 3.93 22.72
CA ILE A 63 21.80 2.95 22.81
C ILE A 63 21.35 2.91 24.28
N ALA A 64 20.05 2.99 24.52
CA ALA A 64 19.47 2.83 25.84
C ALA A 64 18.32 1.83 25.79
N MET A 65 18.15 1.08 26.88
CA MET A 65 16.98 0.21 27.04
C MET A 65 15.76 1.07 27.36
N VAL A 66 14.81 1.14 26.43
CA VAL A 66 13.52 1.82 26.60
C VAL A 66 12.43 0.79 26.33
N ASN A 67 11.50 0.61 27.28
CA ASN A 67 10.42 -0.39 27.19
C ASN A 67 10.88 -1.83 26.89
N GLY A 68 12.08 -2.21 27.34
CA GLY A 68 12.63 -3.55 27.09
C GLY A 68 13.25 -3.74 25.70
N CYS A 69 13.44 -2.67 24.93
CA CYS A 69 14.11 -2.70 23.63
C CYS A 69 15.34 -1.77 23.61
N GLU A 70 16.41 -2.20 22.95
CA GLU A 70 17.56 -1.36 22.65
C GLU A 70 17.12 -0.27 21.66
N THR A 71 17.14 0.99 22.11
CA THR A 71 16.69 2.13 21.31
C THR A 71 17.83 3.13 21.14
N PHE A 72 18.03 3.61 19.91
CA PHE A 72 19.00 4.65 19.63
C PHE A 72 18.47 6.03 20.03
N ILE A 73 19.20 6.73 20.89
CA ILE A 73 18.77 7.99 21.49
C ILE A 73 19.87 9.06 21.36
N GLU A 74 19.47 10.32 21.30
CA GLU A 74 20.38 11.46 21.18
C GLU A 74 19.95 12.59 22.11
N LEU A 75 20.92 13.27 22.72
CA LEU A 75 20.68 14.41 23.58
C LEU A 75 20.53 15.67 22.71
N VAL A 76 19.34 16.27 22.69
CA VAL A 76 19.00 17.37 21.78
C VAL A 76 18.61 18.59 22.60
N SER A 77 19.17 19.76 22.27
CA SER A 77 18.74 21.03 22.86
C SER A 77 17.35 21.42 22.34
N ASP A 78 16.55 22.07 23.18
CA ASP A 78 15.22 22.55 22.78
C ASP A 78 15.30 23.49 21.56
N ASP A 79 16.30 24.38 21.52
CA ASP A 79 16.54 25.31 20.40
C ASP A 79 16.91 24.58 19.09
N GLY A 80 17.55 23.42 19.19
CA GLY A 80 17.96 22.60 18.06
C GLY A 80 16.92 21.55 17.65
N LEU A 81 15.85 21.36 18.45
CA LEU A 81 14.92 20.24 18.29
C LEU A 81 14.25 20.27 16.94
N LYS A 82 13.78 21.43 16.47
CA LYS A 82 13.10 21.55 15.18
C LYS A 82 14.01 21.12 14.03
N ALA A 83 15.21 21.68 13.92
CA ALA A 83 16.17 21.31 12.88
C ALA A 83 16.64 19.84 13.00
N TRP A 84 16.74 19.35 14.24
CA TRP A 84 17.11 17.97 14.54
C TRP A 84 16.04 16.96 14.11
N ILE A 85 14.76 17.27 14.39
CA ILE A 85 13.60 16.51 13.93
C ILE A 85 13.52 16.62 12.42
N GLU A 86 13.64 17.80 11.82
CA GLU A 86 13.61 17.97 10.36
C GLU A 86 14.66 17.13 9.63
N LYS A 87 15.86 17.03 10.20
CA LYS A 87 16.92 16.15 9.68
C LYS A 87 16.62 14.66 9.82
N ARG A 88 15.73 14.29 10.74
CA ARG A 88 15.33 12.92 11.06
C ARG A 88 13.85 12.67 10.83
N LEU A 89 13.17 13.59 10.13
CA LEU A 89 11.75 13.47 9.84
C LEU A 89 11.61 12.09 9.22
N PRO A 90 10.62 11.31 9.66
CA PRO A 90 10.36 10.03 9.03
C PRO A 90 10.33 10.31 7.53
N LEU A 91 11.12 9.54 6.78
CA LEU A 91 11.12 9.60 5.33
C LEU A 91 9.65 9.66 4.92
N ASP A 92 9.30 10.65 4.08
CA ASP A 92 7.95 10.78 3.56
C ASP A 92 7.48 9.37 3.20
N VAL A 93 6.34 8.96 3.75
CA VAL A 93 5.80 7.60 3.63
C VAL A 93 5.58 7.18 2.17
N ARG A 94 5.74 8.12 1.22
CA ARG A 94 5.73 7.92 -0.23
C ARG A 94 7.09 7.51 -0.81
N ILE A 95 8.14 7.45 0.00
CA ILE A 95 9.53 7.16 -0.40
C ILE A 95 10.05 5.97 0.40
N GLN A 96 10.60 4.96 -0.28
CA GLN A 96 11.25 3.85 0.37
C GLN A 96 12.70 4.20 0.75
N ARG A 97 13.27 3.45 1.69
CA ARG A 97 14.67 3.62 2.05
C ARG A 97 15.57 3.37 0.83
N ILE A 98 16.42 4.33 0.49
CA ILE A 98 17.33 4.18 -0.65
C ILE A 98 18.31 3.03 -0.42
N LYS A 99 18.32 2.07 -1.35
CA LYS A 99 19.27 0.96 -1.45
C LYS A 99 20.17 1.14 -2.66
N THR A 100 21.43 0.79 -2.49
CA THR A 100 22.42 0.86 -3.57
C THR A 100 23.07 -0.50 -3.74
N ARG A 101 23.26 -0.92 -4.99
CA ARG A 101 23.99 -2.13 -5.36
C ARG A 101 25.10 -1.75 -6.32
N HIS A 102 26.34 -2.14 -6.01
CA HIS A 102 27.53 -1.79 -6.80
C HIS A 102 27.67 -0.28 -7.09
N GLY A 103 27.36 0.57 -6.10
CA GLY A 103 27.47 2.03 -6.22
C GLY A 103 26.36 2.72 -7.01
N ALA A 104 25.38 1.99 -7.54
CA ALA A 104 24.21 2.56 -8.21
C ALA A 104 22.94 2.35 -7.39
N ARG A 105 21.97 3.26 -7.51
CA ARG A 105 20.62 3.06 -6.94
C ARG A 105 19.96 1.89 -7.65
N CYS A 106 19.67 0.85 -6.88
CA CYS A 106 19.05 -0.35 -7.40
C CYS A 106 18.40 -1.09 -6.23
N ARG A 107 17.11 -1.36 -6.40
CA ARG A 107 16.29 -2.17 -5.50
C ARG A 107 15.68 -3.30 -6.30
N GLU A 108 15.80 -4.53 -5.80
CA GLU A 108 15.17 -5.67 -6.43
C GLU A 108 13.65 -5.56 -6.27
N ARG A 109 12.91 -5.83 -7.34
CA ARG A 109 11.44 -5.74 -7.34
C ARG A 109 10.82 -6.57 -6.20
N ARG A 110 11.32 -7.78 -5.93
CA ARG A 110 10.80 -8.67 -4.89
C ARG A 110 10.91 -8.04 -3.51
N GLU A 111 12.10 -7.55 -3.19
CA GLU A 111 12.40 -6.83 -1.96
C GLU A 111 11.55 -5.56 -1.84
N GLY A 112 11.43 -4.78 -2.92
CA GLY A 112 10.56 -3.60 -2.96
C GLY A 112 9.10 -3.91 -2.67
N CYS A 113 8.57 -5.00 -3.23
CA CYS A 113 7.20 -5.48 -3.00
C CYS A 113 6.95 -5.98 -1.57
N GLU A 114 7.95 -6.64 -0.95
CA GLU A 114 7.87 -7.14 0.43
C GLU A 114 7.90 -6.00 1.45
N GLU A 115 8.58 -4.90 1.12
CA GLU A 115 8.68 -3.71 1.97
C GLU A 115 7.53 -2.70 1.78
N LEU A 116 6.63 -2.91 0.80
CA LEU A 116 5.50 -2.01 0.55
C LEU A 116 4.62 -1.88 1.80
N ARG A 117 4.33 -0.64 2.18
CA ARG A 117 3.47 -0.29 3.31
C ARG A 117 2.43 0.70 2.86
N GLU A 118 1.18 0.33 3.10
CA GLU A 118 0.06 1.19 2.80
C GLU A 118 -0.35 1.97 4.05
N GLU A 119 -0.18 3.28 4.02
CA GLU A 119 -0.50 4.21 5.12
C GLU A 119 -1.85 4.86 4.89
N THR A 120 -2.62 5.16 5.93
CA THR A 120 -3.93 5.82 5.76
C THR A 120 -3.77 7.33 5.67
N PHE A 121 -4.28 7.95 4.61
CA PHE A 121 -4.32 9.40 4.44
C PHE A 121 -5.76 9.90 4.58
N THR A 122 -5.98 10.92 5.41
CA THR A 122 -7.30 11.55 5.58
C THR A 122 -7.70 12.39 4.37
N ASP A 123 -6.73 12.81 3.55
CA ASP A 123 -6.85 13.67 2.38
C ASP A 123 -6.50 12.95 1.06
N TYR A 124 -6.58 11.61 1.03
CA TYR A 124 -6.30 10.86 -0.19
C TYR A 124 -7.29 11.26 -1.31
N PRO A 125 -6.82 11.70 -2.49
CA PRO A 125 -7.68 12.39 -3.45
C PRO A 125 -8.57 11.46 -4.31
N LEU A 126 -8.37 10.14 -4.24
CA LEU A 126 -9.05 9.17 -5.09
C LEU A 126 -10.16 8.45 -4.31
N THR A 127 -11.31 8.26 -4.96
CA THR A 127 -12.43 7.52 -4.42
C THR A 127 -12.27 6.01 -4.63
N GLY A 128 -12.93 5.22 -3.79
CA GLY A 128 -12.87 3.76 -3.84
C GLY A 128 -11.59 3.18 -3.23
N PRO A 129 -11.44 1.85 -3.25
CA PRO A 129 -10.32 1.17 -2.63
C PRO A 129 -9.00 1.46 -3.35
N ARG A 130 -7.91 1.51 -2.59
CA ARG A 130 -6.55 1.57 -3.18
C ARG A 130 -6.13 0.21 -3.68
N THR A 131 -5.49 0.19 -4.83
CA THR A 131 -5.16 -1.03 -5.56
C THR A 131 -3.66 -1.22 -5.79
N SER A 132 -2.87 -0.16 -5.63
CA SER A 132 -1.42 -0.18 -5.87
C SER A 132 -0.69 -1.30 -5.13
N SER A 133 -1.00 -1.50 -3.83
CA SER A 133 -0.43 -2.60 -3.03
C SER A 133 -0.82 -3.97 -3.58
N TRP A 134 -2.08 -4.14 -3.98
CA TRP A 134 -2.59 -5.38 -4.57
C TRP A 134 -1.92 -5.67 -5.93
N CYS A 135 -1.85 -4.67 -6.81
CA CYS A 135 -1.22 -4.79 -8.13
C CYS A 135 0.26 -5.15 -8.01
N MET A 136 1.00 -4.52 -7.09
CA MET A 136 2.40 -4.87 -6.86
C MET A 136 2.59 -6.29 -6.33
N LYS A 137 1.70 -6.75 -5.43
CA LYS A 137 1.71 -8.15 -4.96
C LYS A 137 1.38 -9.12 -6.09
N TYR A 138 0.43 -8.77 -6.95
CA TYR A 138 0.09 -9.55 -8.14
C TYR A 138 1.32 -9.68 -9.07
N LEU A 139 1.98 -8.58 -9.40
CA LEU A 139 3.21 -8.57 -10.20
C LEU A 139 4.34 -9.35 -9.52
N ASN A 140 4.37 -9.40 -8.18
CA ASN A 140 5.38 -10.14 -7.45
C ASN A 140 5.25 -11.65 -7.55
N ARG A 141 4.02 -12.16 -7.64
CA ARG A 141 3.74 -13.59 -7.80
C ARG A 141 4.20 -14.13 -9.15
N GLN A 142 4.25 -13.28 -10.18
CA GLN A 142 4.68 -13.67 -11.51
C GLN A 142 6.21 -13.60 -11.66
N PRO A 143 6.83 -14.59 -12.33
CA PRO A 143 8.23 -14.47 -12.72
C PRO A 143 8.42 -13.30 -13.69
N GLY A 144 9.62 -12.70 -13.70
CA GLY A 144 10.00 -11.71 -14.72
C GLY A 144 9.50 -10.27 -14.55
N GLY A 145 8.51 -10.03 -13.69
CA GLY A 145 8.08 -8.67 -13.34
C GLY A 145 7.35 -7.94 -14.47
N ALA A 146 7.61 -6.64 -14.64
CA ALA A 146 6.81 -5.74 -15.46
C ALA A 146 6.85 -6.07 -16.97
N ALA A 147 8.03 -6.35 -17.53
CA ALA A 147 8.17 -6.69 -18.95
C ALA A 147 7.48 -8.02 -19.29
N ASP A 148 7.73 -9.06 -18.47
CA ASP A 148 7.13 -10.37 -18.66
C ASP A 148 5.62 -10.32 -18.45
N ARG A 149 5.12 -9.50 -17.51
CA ARG A 149 3.68 -9.26 -17.36
C ARG A 149 3.05 -8.77 -18.66
N HIS A 150 3.63 -7.75 -19.28
CA HIS A 150 3.13 -7.22 -20.56
C HIS A 150 3.11 -8.29 -21.64
N ALA A 151 4.20 -9.06 -21.78
CA ALA A 151 4.29 -10.15 -22.75
C ALA A 151 3.24 -11.25 -22.51
N LEU A 152 3.08 -11.69 -21.25
CA LEU A 152 2.09 -12.70 -20.85
C LEU A 152 0.66 -12.23 -21.09
N TRP A 153 0.34 -10.99 -20.72
CA TRP A 153 -0.98 -10.41 -20.97
C TRP A 153 -1.28 -10.33 -22.47
N ARG A 154 -0.31 -9.88 -23.29
CA ARG A 154 -0.46 -9.82 -24.75
C ARG A 154 -0.70 -11.20 -25.35
N GLN A 155 0.08 -12.20 -24.93
CA GLN A 155 -0.07 -13.57 -25.38
C GLN A 155 -1.43 -14.16 -24.98
N GLY A 156 -1.84 -13.99 -23.72
CA GLY A 156 -3.11 -14.50 -23.18
C GLY A 156 -4.35 -13.82 -23.76
N SER A 157 -4.22 -12.57 -24.19
CA SER A 157 -5.32 -11.80 -24.79
C SER A 157 -5.30 -11.77 -26.33
N LYS A 158 -4.23 -12.29 -26.94
CA LYS A 158 -3.94 -12.25 -28.39
C LYS A 158 -4.13 -10.85 -29.00
N VAL A 159 -3.57 -9.84 -28.34
CA VAL A 159 -3.65 -8.45 -28.80
C VAL A 159 -2.45 -8.05 -29.65
N SER A 160 -2.72 -7.27 -30.69
CA SER A 160 -1.73 -6.66 -31.59
C SER A 160 -1.10 -5.42 -30.95
N PRO A 161 0.16 -5.04 -31.25
CA PRO A 161 0.74 -3.78 -30.80
C PRO A 161 -0.08 -2.53 -31.18
N SER A 162 -0.87 -2.62 -32.26
CA SER A 162 -1.74 -1.55 -32.74
C SER A 162 -3.07 -1.45 -31.98
N ASP A 163 -3.40 -2.43 -31.15
CA ASP A 163 -4.64 -2.45 -30.40
C ASP A 163 -4.63 -1.38 -29.30
N TRP A 164 -5.81 -0.89 -28.95
CA TRP A 164 -5.98 0.19 -27.98
C TRP A 164 -5.31 -0.14 -26.64
N GLY A 165 -4.56 0.82 -26.11
CA GLY A 165 -3.92 0.71 -24.80
C GLY A 165 -2.73 -0.24 -24.72
N VAL A 166 -2.36 -0.97 -25.78
CA VAL A 166 -1.24 -1.93 -25.71
C VAL A 166 0.11 -1.23 -25.50
N ALA A 167 0.43 -0.21 -26.28
CA ALA A 167 1.66 0.57 -26.11
C ALA A 167 1.67 1.36 -24.78
N GLU A 168 0.50 1.84 -24.37
CA GLU A 168 0.32 2.53 -23.08
C GLU A 168 0.60 1.56 -21.92
N HIS A 169 0.07 0.34 -21.97
CA HIS A 169 0.28 -0.69 -20.96
C HIS A 169 1.76 -1.04 -20.78
N GLU A 170 2.53 -1.15 -21.87
CA GLU A 170 3.98 -1.35 -21.82
C GLU A 170 4.68 -0.18 -21.10
N THR A 171 4.34 1.05 -21.49
CA THR A 171 4.92 2.27 -20.92
C THR A 171 4.60 2.43 -19.43
N LEU A 172 3.35 2.15 -19.03
CA LEU A 172 2.92 2.21 -17.63
C LEU A 172 3.66 1.19 -16.76
N LEU A 173 3.88 -0.03 -17.26
CA LEU A 173 4.64 -1.04 -16.55
C LEU A 173 6.13 -0.72 -16.43
N GLU A 174 6.73 -0.10 -17.46
CA GLU A 174 8.11 0.40 -17.36
C GLU A 174 8.23 1.54 -16.33
N ALA A 175 7.24 2.44 -16.27
CA ALA A 175 7.18 3.49 -15.25
C ALA A 175 7.11 2.90 -13.83
N VAL A 176 6.28 1.87 -13.60
CA VAL A 176 6.20 1.15 -12.32
C VAL A 176 7.55 0.52 -11.95
N LYS A 177 8.24 -0.09 -12.91
CA LYS A 177 9.56 -0.71 -12.70
C LYS A 177 10.61 0.33 -12.30
N LEU A 178 10.69 1.46 -13.01
CA LEU A 178 11.65 2.53 -12.71
C LEU A 178 11.37 3.16 -11.35
N ALA A 179 10.09 3.44 -11.05
CA ALA A 179 9.70 4.02 -9.79
C ALA A 179 10.03 3.13 -8.58
N MET A 180 9.89 1.80 -8.72
CA MET A 180 10.24 0.85 -7.67
C MET A 180 11.75 0.61 -7.55
N SER A 181 12.43 0.37 -8.68
CA SER A 181 13.83 -0.09 -8.64
C SER A 181 14.86 1.03 -8.62
N TYR A 182 14.60 2.15 -9.31
CA TYR A 182 15.53 3.27 -9.43
C TYR A 182 15.18 4.39 -8.46
N ASP A 183 13.95 4.91 -8.54
CA ASP A 183 13.49 6.00 -7.66
C ASP A 183 13.17 5.53 -6.24
N GLN A 184 12.87 4.23 -6.09
CA GLN A 184 12.57 3.56 -4.83
C GLN A 184 11.43 4.24 -4.07
N LEU A 185 10.32 4.40 -4.77
CA LEU A 185 9.12 5.02 -4.26
C LEU A 185 8.18 4.01 -3.61
N GLU A 186 7.44 4.46 -2.59
CA GLU A 186 6.40 3.67 -1.94
C GLU A 186 5.10 3.79 -2.74
N LEU A 187 4.98 2.94 -3.75
CA LEU A 187 3.90 3.03 -4.75
C LEU A 187 2.51 2.89 -4.14
N ALA A 188 2.36 2.20 -2.99
CA ALA A 188 1.07 2.06 -2.31
C ALA A 188 0.50 3.38 -1.78
N ASN A 189 1.38 4.35 -1.49
CA ASN A 189 1.02 5.64 -0.90
C ASN A 189 0.94 6.78 -1.92
N LEU A 190 1.36 6.54 -3.16
CA LEU A 190 1.39 7.55 -4.22
C LEU A 190 0.08 7.58 -5.03
N ALA A 191 -0.67 8.67 -4.92
CA ALA A 191 -1.91 8.86 -5.68
C ALA A 191 -1.68 8.83 -7.20
N CYS A 192 -0.55 9.33 -7.70
CA CYS A 192 -0.22 9.25 -9.12
C CYS A 192 -0.08 7.79 -9.60
N PHE A 193 0.58 6.93 -8.82
CA PHE A 193 0.72 5.51 -9.15
C PHE A 193 -0.58 4.74 -9.02
N GLU A 194 -1.44 5.13 -8.07
CA GLU A 194 -2.79 4.56 -8.00
C GLU A 194 -3.59 4.84 -9.28
N ILE A 195 -3.48 6.03 -9.88
CA ILE A 195 -4.09 6.32 -11.20
C ILE A 195 -3.47 5.43 -12.28
N LEU A 196 -2.15 5.28 -12.31
CA LEU A 196 -1.47 4.43 -13.30
C LEU A 196 -1.89 2.96 -13.18
N PHE A 197 -2.02 2.42 -11.96
CA PHE A 197 -2.49 1.06 -11.73
C PHE A 197 -3.96 0.90 -12.10
N ARG A 198 -4.83 1.87 -11.77
CA ARG A 198 -6.23 1.84 -12.23
C ARG A 198 -6.33 1.90 -13.75
N ARG A 199 -5.43 2.64 -14.41
CA ARG A 199 -5.33 2.67 -15.88
C ARG A 199 -4.88 1.33 -16.46
N LEU A 200 -3.86 0.69 -15.89
CA LEU A 200 -3.45 -0.67 -16.25
C LEU A 200 -4.62 -1.66 -16.10
N GLN A 201 -5.28 -1.67 -14.94
CA GLN A 201 -6.45 -2.51 -14.69
C GLN A 201 -7.59 -2.26 -15.68
N THR A 202 -7.81 -0.99 -16.07
CA THR A 202 -8.82 -0.63 -17.09
C THR A 202 -8.48 -1.21 -18.45
N ILE A 203 -7.22 -1.07 -18.90
CA ILE A 203 -6.76 -1.63 -20.17
C ILE A 203 -6.97 -3.14 -20.17
N GLU A 204 -6.53 -3.83 -19.11
CA GLU A 204 -6.69 -5.27 -19.03
C GLU A 204 -8.15 -5.72 -18.94
N TYR A 205 -9.00 -4.98 -18.21
CA TYR A 205 -10.43 -5.22 -18.12
C TYR A 205 -11.10 -5.18 -19.51
N CYS A 206 -10.73 -4.24 -20.37
CA CYS A 206 -11.25 -4.14 -21.74
C CYS A 206 -11.00 -5.40 -22.59
N TYR A 207 -9.97 -6.19 -22.27
CA TYR A 207 -9.64 -7.43 -22.98
C TYR A 207 -9.96 -8.71 -22.18
N GLN A 208 -10.55 -8.58 -20.99
CA GLN A 208 -10.81 -9.72 -20.11
C GLN A 208 -11.72 -10.76 -20.77
N ASP A 209 -12.82 -10.33 -21.40
CA ASP A 209 -13.77 -11.25 -22.05
C ASP A 209 -13.12 -11.98 -23.23
N ARG A 210 -12.33 -11.27 -24.04
CA ARG A 210 -11.56 -11.88 -25.14
C ARG A 210 -10.60 -12.95 -24.61
N SER A 211 -9.88 -12.66 -23.53
CA SER A 211 -8.96 -13.63 -22.92
C SER A 211 -9.70 -14.86 -22.37
N ARG A 212 -10.89 -14.65 -21.76
CA ARG A 212 -11.76 -15.73 -21.27
C ARG A 212 -12.30 -16.60 -22.41
N GLU A 213 -12.79 -16.00 -23.49
CA GLU A 213 -13.28 -16.72 -24.68
C GLU A 213 -12.18 -17.57 -25.32
N LEU A 214 -10.98 -17.01 -25.46
CA LEU A 214 -9.82 -17.71 -26.01
C LEU A 214 -9.44 -18.91 -25.14
N SER A 215 -9.42 -18.73 -23.82
CA SER A 215 -9.19 -19.81 -22.87
C SER A 215 -10.25 -20.90 -23.00
N ASN A 216 -11.53 -20.53 -23.02
CA ASN A 216 -12.65 -21.48 -23.21
C ASN A 216 -12.52 -22.27 -24.53
N SER A 217 -12.17 -21.59 -25.63
CA SER A 217 -12.03 -22.20 -26.96
C SER A 217 -10.87 -23.20 -27.05
N GLN A 218 -9.77 -22.98 -26.31
CA GLN A 218 -8.66 -23.92 -26.25
C GLN A 218 -9.03 -25.18 -25.45
N HIS A 219 -9.75 -25.04 -24.34
CA HIS A 219 -10.17 -26.17 -23.52
C HIS A 219 -11.19 -27.06 -24.22
N GLN A 220 -12.08 -26.48 -25.04
CA GLN A 220 -13.01 -27.27 -25.86
C GLN A 220 -12.30 -28.19 -26.88
N ARG A 221 -11.02 -27.93 -27.22
CA ARG A 221 -10.26 -28.76 -28.17
C ARG A 221 -9.59 -29.97 -27.52
N PHE A 222 -9.37 -29.96 -26.20
CA PHE A 222 -8.57 -30.99 -25.51
C PHE A 222 -9.19 -31.36 -24.16
N GLY A 223 -10.17 -32.28 -24.15
CA GLY A 223 -10.62 -32.96 -22.92
C GLY A 223 -12.14 -32.95 -22.64
N PRO A 224 -12.57 -33.55 -21.51
CA PRO A 224 -13.97 -33.55 -21.08
C PRO A 224 -14.47 -32.13 -20.82
N LYS A 225 -15.71 -31.86 -21.24
CA LYS A 225 -16.35 -30.54 -21.36
C LYS A 225 -16.72 -29.88 -20.00
N LEU A 226 -15.80 -29.79 -19.05
CA LEU A 226 -16.03 -28.96 -17.88
C LEU A 226 -15.80 -27.50 -18.27
N ALA A 227 -16.75 -26.61 -18.00
CA ALA A 227 -16.56 -25.19 -18.29
C ALA A 227 -15.37 -24.67 -17.47
N LEU A 228 -14.59 -23.74 -18.03
CA LEU A 228 -13.44 -23.13 -17.34
C LEU A 228 -13.84 -22.48 -16.00
N GLU A 229 -15.10 -22.07 -15.87
CA GLU A 229 -15.67 -21.49 -14.66
C GLU A 229 -16.00 -22.53 -13.58
N GLU A 230 -16.26 -23.77 -13.98
CA GLU A 230 -16.57 -24.87 -13.07
C GLU A 230 -15.28 -25.44 -12.48
N GLN A 231 -14.16 -25.43 -13.23
CA GLN A 231 -12.88 -25.98 -12.77
C GLN A 231 -12.37 -25.34 -11.46
N PRO A 232 -12.32 -24.00 -11.31
CA PRO A 232 -11.98 -23.35 -10.04
C PRO A 232 -12.89 -23.74 -8.88
N ALA A 233 -14.17 -23.99 -9.13
CA ALA A 233 -15.13 -24.39 -8.10
C ALA A 233 -14.78 -25.77 -7.53
N PHE A 234 -14.30 -26.70 -8.36
CA PHE A 234 -13.82 -28.00 -7.89
C PHE A 234 -12.44 -27.95 -7.23
N MET A 235 -11.56 -27.06 -7.71
CA MET A 235 -10.20 -26.95 -7.17
C MET A 235 -10.12 -26.11 -5.89
N GLY A 236 -11.16 -25.30 -5.59
CA GLY A 236 -11.10 -24.32 -4.51
C GLY A 236 -10.05 -23.21 -4.74
N VAL A 237 -9.49 -23.13 -5.95
CA VAL A 237 -8.45 -22.18 -6.34
C VAL A 237 -8.96 -21.38 -7.52
N THR A 238 -9.32 -20.12 -7.27
CA THR A 238 -9.70 -19.17 -8.33
C THR A 238 -8.46 -18.72 -9.10
N ARG A 239 -8.14 -19.45 -10.18
CA ARG A 239 -7.13 -19.03 -11.17
C ARG A 239 -7.64 -17.91 -12.07
N ASN A 240 -7.88 -16.73 -11.51
CA ASN A 240 -8.06 -15.50 -12.29
C ASN A 240 -6.71 -14.79 -12.51
N GLU A 241 -5.67 -15.57 -12.80
CA GLU A 241 -4.29 -15.08 -12.86
C GLU A 241 -3.93 -14.43 -14.20
N MET A 242 -4.81 -14.43 -15.20
CA MET A 242 -4.49 -13.84 -16.50
C MET A 242 -4.60 -12.31 -16.54
N VAL A 243 -5.48 -11.73 -15.72
CA VAL A 243 -5.67 -10.28 -15.62
C VAL A 243 -5.34 -9.78 -14.21
N MET A 244 -4.60 -8.68 -14.16
CA MET A 244 -4.29 -7.89 -12.99
C MET A 244 -5.45 -6.92 -12.78
N ILE A 245 -6.50 -7.36 -12.08
CA ILE A 245 -7.64 -6.53 -11.67
C ILE A 245 -7.93 -6.80 -10.19
N ASP A 246 -7.86 -5.76 -9.36
CA ASP A 246 -8.17 -5.87 -7.94
C ASP A 246 -9.66 -6.19 -7.75
N PRO A 247 -10.01 -7.32 -7.10
CA PRO A 247 -11.40 -7.68 -6.81
C PRO A 247 -12.17 -6.59 -6.05
N GLN A 248 -11.51 -5.85 -5.14
CA GLN A 248 -12.16 -4.79 -4.38
C GLN A 248 -12.53 -3.61 -5.28
N LEU A 249 -11.64 -3.21 -6.18
CA LEU A 249 -11.92 -2.18 -7.17
C LEU A 249 -13.04 -2.61 -8.11
N LEU A 250 -13.00 -3.86 -8.60
CA LEU A 250 -14.05 -4.38 -9.48
C LEU A 250 -15.41 -4.41 -8.79
N ALA A 251 -15.47 -4.79 -7.51
CA ALA A 251 -16.70 -4.75 -6.72
C ALA A 251 -17.21 -3.32 -6.53
N HIS A 252 -16.31 -2.37 -6.23
CA HIS A 252 -16.65 -0.95 -6.10
C HIS A 252 -17.23 -0.37 -7.38
N ILE A 253 -16.58 -0.61 -8.53
CA ILE A 253 -17.06 -0.17 -9.86
C ILE A 253 -18.42 -0.78 -10.17
N LYS A 254 -18.62 -2.08 -9.91
CA LYS A 254 -19.90 -2.74 -10.14
C LYS A 254 -21.03 -2.14 -9.31
N SER A 255 -20.76 -1.76 -8.05
CA SER A 255 -21.74 -1.05 -7.21
C SER A 255 -22.12 0.29 -7.83
N HIS A 256 -21.11 1.10 -8.20
CA HIS A 256 -21.34 2.43 -8.75
C HIS A 256 -22.11 2.38 -10.07
N VAL A 257 -21.76 1.48 -10.98
CA VAL A 257 -22.47 1.29 -12.27
C VAL A 257 -23.92 0.87 -12.04
N LYS A 258 -24.19 0.04 -11.02
CA LYS A 258 -25.55 -0.35 -10.64
C LYS A 258 -26.34 0.84 -10.10
N GLU A 259 -25.76 1.62 -9.19
CA GLU A 259 -26.37 2.83 -8.63
C GLU A 259 -26.71 3.85 -9.73
N ASP A 260 -25.80 4.07 -10.68
CA ASP A 260 -26.00 4.97 -11.82
C ASP A 260 -27.12 4.49 -12.75
N ALA A 261 -27.22 3.17 -12.99
CA ALA A 261 -28.28 2.57 -13.80
C ALA A 261 -29.65 2.71 -13.12
N GLU A 262 -29.72 2.50 -11.81
CA GLU A 262 -30.93 2.69 -11.00
C GLU A 262 -31.36 4.16 -10.98
N LEU A 263 -30.42 5.09 -10.77
CA LEU A 263 -30.68 6.52 -10.82
C LEU A 263 -31.21 6.93 -12.20
N SER A 264 -30.59 6.46 -13.28
CA SER A 264 -31.02 6.73 -14.65
C SER A 264 -32.43 6.21 -14.94
N LYS A 265 -32.75 5.00 -14.45
CA LYS A 265 -34.09 4.42 -14.55
C LYS A 265 -35.12 5.27 -13.78
N ASN A 266 -34.81 5.68 -12.55
CA ASN A 266 -35.70 6.50 -11.73
C ASN A 266 -35.94 7.89 -12.34
N LEU A 267 -34.92 8.52 -12.90
CA LEU A 267 -35.05 9.79 -13.62
C LEU A 267 -35.91 9.66 -14.87
N ARG A 268 -35.82 8.55 -15.60
CA ARG A 268 -36.70 8.27 -16.74
C ARG A 268 -38.16 8.12 -16.31
N LEU A 269 -38.41 7.29 -15.29
CA LEU A 269 -39.76 7.10 -14.74
C LEU A 269 -40.37 8.42 -14.25
N ALA A 270 -39.61 9.24 -13.52
CA ALA A 270 -40.06 10.54 -13.05
C ALA A 270 -40.41 11.51 -14.21
N ARG A 271 -39.70 11.44 -15.34
CA ARG A 271 -40.04 12.22 -16.55
C ARG A 271 -41.33 11.73 -17.20
N GLU A 272 -41.51 10.42 -17.30
CA GLU A 272 -42.71 9.80 -17.85
C GLU A 272 -43.95 10.13 -17.00
N GLU A 273 -43.85 10.08 -15.67
CA GLU A 273 -44.92 10.46 -14.74
C GLU A 273 -45.30 11.94 -14.86
N ARG A 274 -44.32 12.85 -14.95
CA ARG A 274 -44.58 14.29 -15.17
C ARG A 274 -45.30 14.53 -16.49
N ALA A 275 -44.90 13.84 -17.55
CA ALA A 275 -45.55 13.94 -18.86
C ALA A 275 -46.99 13.39 -18.82
N ALA A 276 -47.23 12.29 -18.11
CA ALA A 276 -48.57 11.73 -17.92
C ALA A 276 -49.47 12.67 -17.10
N ALA A 277 -48.96 13.25 -16.01
CA ALA A 277 -49.71 14.18 -15.16
C ALA A 277 -50.15 15.44 -15.95
N LEU A 278 -49.30 15.97 -16.83
CA LEU A 278 -49.65 17.09 -17.70
C LEU A 278 -50.75 16.73 -18.71
N LYS A 279 -50.70 15.52 -19.28
CA LYS A 279 -51.77 15.02 -20.18
C LYS A 279 -53.09 14.85 -19.44
N HIS A 280 -53.06 14.31 -18.22
CA HIS A 280 -54.26 14.17 -17.39
C HIS A 280 -54.87 15.53 -17.03
N LYS A 281 -54.05 16.53 -16.67
CA LYS A 281 -54.52 17.88 -16.40
C LYS A 281 -55.16 18.53 -17.64
N GLY A 282 -54.52 18.40 -18.80
CA GLY A 282 -55.06 18.94 -20.06
C GLY A 282 -56.39 18.31 -20.49
N LYS A 283 -56.61 17.02 -20.18
CA LYS A 283 -57.90 16.36 -20.43
C LYS A 283 -58.99 16.86 -19.47
N ALA A 284 -58.69 16.97 -18.17
CA ALA A 284 -59.63 17.48 -17.19
C ALA A 284 -60.10 18.91 -17.50
N ASP A 285 -59.18 19.80 -17.94
CA ASP A 285 -59.53 21.17 -18.34
C ASP A 285 -60.41 21.24 -19.60
N LYS A 286 -60.37 20.20 -20.46
CA LYS A 286 -61.22 20.11 -21.65
C LYS A 286 -62.62 19.63 -21.28
N ASP A 287 -62.72 18.62 -20.42
CA ASP A 287 -63.99 18.05 -19.96
C ASP A 287 -64.80 19.07 -19.11
N LEU A 288 -64.14 20.08 -18.51
CA LEU A 288 -64.78 21.18 -17.77
C LEU A 288 -65.36 22.29 -18.66
N LYS A 289 -65.05 22.31 -19.96
CA LYS A 289 -65.48 23.36 -20.91
C LYS A 289 -66.60 22.91 -21.86
N GLU A 290 -66.94 21.62 -21.86
CA GLU A 290 -68.08 21.04 -22.58
C GLU A 290 -69.29 20.90 -21.64
#